data_AF-A0A3M1SGH1-F1
#
_entry.id   AF-A0A3M1SGH1-F1
#
_cell.length_a   1.000
_cell.length_b   1.000
_cell.length_c   1.000
_cell.angle_alpha   90.00
_cell.angle_beta   90.00
_cell.angle_gamma   90.00
#
_symmetry.space_group_name_H-M   'P 1'
#
loop_
_entity.id
_entity.type
_entity.pdbx_description
1 polymer ?
#
loop_
_entity_poly.entity_id
_entity_poly.type
_entity_poly.pdbx_seq_one_letter_code
_entity_poly.pdbx_strand_id
1 'polypeptide(L)'
;MSYEERIRAARSNMSKSFSKLADYLLDSYIEASFMTASELAHTLNLDAATVVRFSQFLGYNGFPELQREIRQKVRNDLLLRPQEALEPNSVTGIVQSAMREIAEAIEHTRISLDIDSIQKLVELL
;
A
#
# COMPACT_ATOMS: atom_id res chain seq x y z
N MET A 1 -12.73 14.47 -1.65
CA MET A 1 -11.85 14.02 -0.56
C MET A 1 -11.81 12.51 -0.62
N SER A 2 -10.62 11.95 -0.82
CA SER A 2 -10.40 10.51 -0.91
C SER A 2 -10.55 9.82 0.45
N TYR A 3 -10.66 8.48 0.47
CA TYR A 3 -10.73 7.73 1.73
C TYR A 3 -9.46 7.92 2.57
N GLU A 4 -8.28 8.04 1.96
CA GLU A 4 -7.03 8.31 2.69
C GLU A 4 -7.03 9.70 3.33
N GLU A 5 -7.52 10.71 2.62
CA GLU A 5 -7.67 12.06 3.16
C GLU A 5 -8.66 12.10 4.32
N ARG A 6 -9.79 11.40 4.20
CA ARG A 6 -10.78 11.24 5.28
C ARG A 6 -10.18 10.54 6.50
N ILE A 7 -9.42 9.47 6.29
CA ILE A 7 -8.71 8.76 7.36
C ILE A 7 -7.73 9.69 8.07
N ARG A 8 -6.90 10.44 7.32
CA ARG A 8 -5.94 11.38 7.90
C ARG A 8 -6.62 12.49 8.68
N ALA A 9 -7.70 13.07 8.15
CA ALA A 9 -8.46 14.12 8.83
C ALA A 9 -9.13 13.63 10.13
N ALA A 10 -9.64 12.40 10.14
CA ALA A 10 -10.35 11.84 11.29
C ALA A 10 -9.45 11.11 12.30
N ARG A 11 -8.13 11.01 12.04
CA ARG A 11 -7.20 10.11 12.75
C ARG A 11 -7.18 10.33 14.26
N SER A 12 -7.20 11.57 14.73
CA SER A 12 -7.18 11.93 16.15
C SER A 12 -8.41 11.49 16.93
N ASN A 13 -9.54 11.25 16.24
CA ASN A 13 -10.82 10.89 16.83
C ASN A 13 -11.15 9.39 16.70
N MET A 14 -10.20 8.57 16.24
CA MET A 14 -10.43 7.14 16.03
C MET A 14 -10.30 6.33 17.33
N SER A 15 -11.22 5.38 17.52
CA SER A 15 -11.03 4.31 18.50
C SER A 15 -9.89 3.37 18.06
N LYS A 16 -9.37 2.54 18.97
CA LYS A 16 -8.35 1.53 18.63
C LYS A 16 -8.75 0.63 17.46
N SER A 17 -10.01 0.20 17.39
CA SER A 17 -10.52 -0.62 16.29
C SER A 17 -10.59 0.15 14.97
N PHE A 18 -10.95 1.44 15.03
CA PHE A 18 -10.96 2.29 13.83
C PHE A 18 -9.55 2.60 13.35
N SER A 19 -8.59 2.81 14.25
CA SER A 19 -7.18 2.95 13.88
C SER A 19 -6.66 1.70 13.19
N LYS A 20 -6.95 0.49 13.70
CA LYS A 20 -6.59 -0.78 13.04
C LYS A 20 -7.16 -0.88 11.62
N LEU A 21 -8.44 -0.54 11.45
CA LEU A 21 -9.08 -0.52 10.12
C LEU A 21 -8.42 0.50 9.20
N ALA A 22 -8.18 1.71 9.70
CA ALA A 22 -7.51 2.76 8.93
C ALA A 22 -6.11 2.34 8.49
N ASP A 23 -5.31 1.76 9.38
CA ASP A 23 -3.96 1.29 9.07
C ASP A 23 -3.99 0.19 8.01
N TYR A 24 -4.85 -0.82 8.18
CA TYR A 24 -4.98 -1.90 7.20
C TYR A 24 -5.44 -1.39 5.82
N LEU A 25 -6.36 -0.41 5.78
CA LEU A 25 -6.82 0.17 4.52
C LEU A 25 -5.80 1.09 3.86
N LEU A 26 -4.82 1.64 4.60
CA LEU A 26 -3.73 2.42 4.01
C LEU A 26 -2.59 1.52 3.50
N ASP A 27 -2.29 0.45 4.24
CA ASP A 27 -1.16 -0.43 3.95
C ASP A 27 -1.52 -1.55 2.96
N SER A 28 -2.72 -2.13 3.09
CA SER A 28 -3.19 -3.33 2.37
C SER A 28 -4.46 -3.09 1.56
N TYR A 29 -4.61 -1.89 0.99
CA TYR A 29 -5.83 -1.47 0.26
C TYR A 29 -6.18 -2.38 -0.94
N ILE A 30 -5.18 -2.96 -1.62
CA ILE A 30 -5.41 -3.91 -2.74
C ILE A 30 -6.14 -5.14 -2.24
N GLU A 31 -5.67 -5.76 -1.16
CA GLU A 31 -6.31 -6.94 -0.55
C GLU A 31 -7.71 -6.59 -0.04
N ALA A 32 -7.82 -5.48 0.72
CA ALA A 32 -9.09 -5.01 1.25
C ALA A 32 -10.16 -4.73 0.16
N SER A 33 -9.73 -4.37 -1.05
CA SER A 33 -10.63 -4.09 -2.18
C SER A 33 -11.43 -5.32 -2.63
N PHE A 34 -10.95 -6.53 -2.32
CA PHE A 34 -11.57 -7.81 -2.65
C PHE A 34 -12.26 -8.49 -1.46
N MET A 35 -12.12 -7.96 -0.24
CA MET A 35 -12.71 -8.54 0.97
C MET A 35 -14.14 -8.06 1.20
N THR A 36 -15.01 -8.95 1.65
CA THR A 36 -16.27 -8.57 2.29
C THR A 36 -16.03 -7.87 3.64
N ALA A 37 -17.05 -7.20 4.17
CA ALA A 37 -16.95 -6.59 5.50
C ALA A 37 -16.62 -7.63 6.59
N SER A 38 -17.15 -8.85 6.45
CA SER A 38 -16.92 -9.95 7.40
C SER A 38 -15.49 -10.48 7.33
N GLU A 39 -14.93 -10.65 6.13
CA GLU A 39 -13.54 -11.09 5.95
C GLU A 39 -12.56 -10.04 6.49
N LEU A 40 -12.75 -8.77 6.14
CA LEU A 40 -11.93 -7.67 6.67
C LEU A 40 -11.99 -7.60 8.20
N ALA A 41 -13.19 -7.76 8.77
CA ALA A 41 -13.36 -7.78 10.21
C ALA A 41 -12.64 -8.98 10.85
N HIS A 42 -12.79 -10.17 10.27
CA HIS A 42 -12.15 -11.38 10.75
C HIS A 42 -10.62 -11.27 10.76
N THR A 43 -10.01 -10.77 9.67
CA THR A 43 -8.57 -10.53 9.56
C THR A 43 -8.02 -9.63 10.67
N LEU A 44 -8.85 -8.68 11.16
CA LEU A 44 -8.46 -7.72 12.19
C LEU A 44 -8.94 -8.10 13.60
N ASN A 45 -9.55 -9.28 13.76
CA ASN A 45 -10.23 -9.72 14.99
C ASN A 45 -11.28 -8.71 15.47
N LEU A 46 -12.16 -8.29 14.57
CA LEU A 46 -13.26 -7.36 14.77
C LEU A 46 -14.58 -7.96 14.27
N ASP A 47 -15.69 -7.29 14.58
CA ASP A 47 -17.01 -7.62 14.04
C ASP A 47 -17.31 -6.87 12.74
N ALA A 48 -18.07 -7.47 11.84
CA ALA A 48 -18.52 -6.84 10.59
C ALA A 48 -19.25 -5.50 10.83
N ALA A 49 -20.01 -5.39 11.93
CA ALA A 49 -20.66 -4.14 12.33
C ALA A 49 -19.65 -3.00 12.60
N THR A 50 -18.45 -3.31 13.08
CA THR A 50 -17.37 -2.33 13.30
C THR A 50 -16.85 -1.78 11.97
N VAL A 51 -16.74 -2.62 10.93
CA VAL A 51 -16.35 -2.20 9.58
C VAL A 51 -17.39 -1.27 8.97
N VAL A 52 -18.68 -1.58 9.13
CA VAL A 52 -19.77 -0.73 8.66
C VAL A 52 -19.75 0.63 9.38
N ARG A 53 -19.63 0.63 10.72
CA ARG A 53 -19.55 1.87 11.51
C ARG A 53 -18.32 2.70 11.17
N PHE A 54 -17.17 2.07 10.93
CA PHE A 54 -15.97 2.76 10.49
C PHE A 54 -16.18 3.48 9.15
N SER A 55 -16.84 2.81 8.20
CA SER A 55 -17.17 3.40 6.90
C SER A 55 -18.11 4.60 7.07
N GLN A 56 -19.10 4.49 7.94
CA GLN A 56 -20.02 5.59 8.27
C GLN A 56 -19.32 6.75 8.99
N PHE A 57 -18.38 6.45 9.89
CA PHE A 57 -17.55 7.44 10.57
C PHE A 57 -16.70 8.27 9.59
N LEU A 58 -16.21 7.65 8.51
CA LEU A 58 -15.51 8.36 7.44
C LEU A 58 -16.46 9.13 6.50
N GLY A 59 -17.77 9.04 6.69
CA GLY A 59 -18.78 9.76 5.91
C GLY A 59 -19.25 9.02 4.65
N TYR A 60 -19.19 7.69 4.64
CA TYR A 60 -19.80 6.84 3.62
C TYR A 60 -21.13 6.25 4.12
N ASN A 61 -22.04 5.88 3.22
CA ASN A 61 -23.30 5.21 3.55
C ASN A 61 -23.09 3.82 4.17
N GLY A 62 -21.93 3.21 3.93
CA GLY A 62 -21.52 1.94 4.49
C GLY A 62 -20.28 1.38 3.80
N PHE A 63 -19.85 0.20 4.22
CA PHE A 63 -18.65 -0.45 3.67
C PHE A 63 -18.68 -0.65 2.15
N PRO A 64 -19.80 -1.03 1.50
CA PRO A 64 -19.83 -1.19 0.05
C PRO A 64 -19.48 0.09 -0.74
N GLU A 65 -19.76 1.26 -0.19
CA GLU A 65 -19.41 2.54 -0.83
C GLU A 65 -17.93 2.88 -0.67
N LEU A 66 -17.40 2.76 0.56
CA LEU A 66 -15.96 2.90 0.82
C LEU A 66 -15.15 1.93 -0.05
N GLN A 67 -15.57 0.66 -0.10
CA GLN A 67 -14.90 -0.38 -0.89
C GLN A 67 -14.94 -0.07 -2.40
N ARG A 68 -15.99 0.59 -2.89
CA ARG A 68 -16.07 1.00 -4.30
C ARG A 68 -15.00 2.04 -4.64
N GLU A 69 -14.78 3.00 -3.75
CA GLU A 69 -13.72 3.99 -3.92
C GLU A 69 -12.33 3.33 -3.88
N ILE A 70 -12.10 2.42 -2.94
CA ILE A 70 -10.84 1.65 -2.86
C ILE A 70 -10.62 0.84 -4.15
N ARG A 71 -11.63 0.15 -4.67
CA ARG A 71 -11.54 -0.57 -5.96
C ARG A 71 -11.24 0.38 -7.11
N GLN A 72 -11.80 1.59 -7.12
CA GLN A 72 -11.49 2.58 -8.14
C GLN A 72 -10.03 3.03 -8.06
N LYS A 73 -9.49 3.21 -6.85
CA LYS A 73 -8.06 3.46 -6.65
C LYS A 73 -7.21 2.30 -7.17
N VAL A 74 -7.51 1.06 -6.80
CA VAL A 74 -6.78 -0.12 -7.30
C VAL A 74 -6.79 -0.16 -8.82
N ARG A 75 -7.95 0.05 -9.44
CA ARG A 75 -8.08 0.12 -10.90
C ARG A 75 -7.21 1.23 -11.49
N ASN A 76 -7.25 2.43 -10.92
CA ASN A 76 -6.42 3.54 -11.39
C ASN A 76 -4.94 3.22 -11.24
N ASP A 77 -4.50 2.69 -10.10
CA ASP A 77 -3.11 2.34 -9.86
C ASP A 77 -2.62 1.23 -10.83
N LEU A 78 -3.49 0.29 -11.19
CA LEU A 78 -3.16 -0.76 -12.18
C LEU A 78 -3.20 -0.27 -13.63
N LEU A 79 -4.06 0.71 -13.96
CA LEU A 79 -4.21 1.27 -15.32
C LEU A 79 -3.27 2.45 -15.62
N LEU A 80 -2.81 3.18 -14.60
CA LEU A 80 -1.90 4.32 -14.73
C LEU A 80 -0.42 3.91 -14.73
N ARG A 81 -0.07 2.80 -14.04
CA ARG A 81 1.29 2.22 -14.08
C ARG A 81 1.79 1.90 -15.49
N PRO A 82 0.95 1.48 -16.46
CA PRO A 82 1.37 1.33 -17.86
C PRO A 82 1.46 2.63 -18.65
N GLN A 83 0.74 3.71 -18.31
CA GLN A 83 0.67 4.90 -19.16
C GLN A 83 1.61 6.03 -18.73
N GLU A 84 1.80 6.28 -17.44
CA GLU A 84 2.76 7.29 -16.96
C GLU A 84 4.21 6.82 -17.13
N ALA A 85 4.44 5.51 -17.11
CA ALA A 85 5.71 4.87 -17.45
C ALA A 85 6.12 5.07 -18.92
N LEU A 86 5.17 5.44 -19.80
CA LEU A 86 5.43 5.70 -21.22
C LEU A 86 5.88 7.15 -21.49
N GLU A 87 5.80 8.03 -20.51
CA GLU A 87 6.26 9.43 -20.59
C GLU A 87 7.57 9.56 -19.78
N PRO A 88 8.75 9.46 -20.44
CA PRO A 88 10.06 9.42 -19.76
C PRO A 88 10.34 10.64 -18.88
N ASN A 89 9.75 11.79 -19.22
CA ASN A 89 9.95 13.05 -18.53
C ASN A 89 8.88 13.37 -17.48
N SER A 90 7.91 12.47 -17.25
CA SER A 90 6.98 12.61 -16.14
C SER A 90 7.68 12.34 -14.81
N VAL A 91 7.17 12.89 -13.69
CA VAL A 91 7.71 12.61 -12.35
C VAL A 91 7.72 11.09 -12.09
N THR A 92 6.65 10.39 -12.47
CA THR A 92 6.55 8.94 -12.38
C THR A 92 7.60 8.23 -13.23
N GLY A 93 7.80 8.65 -14.49
CA GLY A 93 8.80 8.09 -15.40
C GLY A 93 10.23 8.28 -14.89
N ILE A 94 10.54 9.46 -14.35
CA ILE A 94 11.84 9.76 -13.74
C ILE A 94 12.09 8.86 -12.52
N VAL A 95 11.12 8.77 -11.61
CA VAL A 95 11.23 7.90 -10.42
C VAL A 95 11.40 6.44 -10.82
N GLN A 96 10.66 5.96 -11.81
CA GLN A 96 10.75 4.58 -12.27
C GLN A 96 12.10 4.28 -12.94
N SER A 97 12.64 5.25 -13.68
CA SER A 97 13.95 5.13 -14.33
C SER A 97 15.06 5.09 -13.28
N ALA A 98 15.03 5.98 -12.29
CA ALA A 98 15.97 5.99 -11.17
C ALA A 98 15.92 4.68 -10.36
N MET A 99 14.73 4.16 -10.08
CA MET A 99 14.58 2.88 -9.38
C MET A 99 15.13 1.70 -10.19
N ARG A 100 14.96 1.71 -11.51
CA ARG A 100 15.53 0.68 -12.39
C ARG A 100 17.06 0.74 -12.39
N GLU A 101 17.63 1.93 -12.50
CA GLU A 101 19.08 2.15 -12.48
C GLU A 101 19.70 1.70 -11.15
N ILE A 102 19.04 1.98 -10.02
CA ILE A 102 19.47 1.49 -8.70
C ILE A 102 19.43 -0.04 -8.63
N ALA A 103 18.37 -0.67 -9.13
CA ALA A 103 18.25 -2.13 -9.12
C ALA A 103 19.35 -2.79 -9.96
N GLU A 104 19.66 -2.23 -11.14
CA GLU A 104 20.75 -2.69 -11.99
C GLU A 104 22.12 -2.50 -11.31
N ALA A 105 22.36 -1.36 -10.66
CA ALA A 105 23.61 -1.11 -9.93
C ALA A 105 23.82 -2.10 -8.77
N ILE A 106 22.76 -2.44 -8.03
CA ILE A 106 22.81 -3.45 -6.97
C ILE A 106 23.17 -4.82 -7.56
N GLU A 107 22.55 -5.20 -8.67
CA GLU A 107 22.82 -6.48 -9.30
C GLU A 107 24.25 -6.57 -9.87
N HIS A 108 24.73 -5.50 -10.49
CA HIS A 108 26.13 -5.39 -10.90
C HIS A 108 27.08 -5.49 -9.73
N THR A 109 26.78 -4.82 -8.62
CA THR A 109 27.56 -4.92 -7.38
C THR A 109 27.59 -6.36 -6.92
N ARG A 110 26.43 -7.02 -6.81
CA ARG A 110 26.30 -8.42 -6.41
C ARG A 110 27.15 -9.37 -7.27
N ILE A 111 27.17 -9.16 -8.59
CA ILE A 111 28.00 -9.96 -9.52
C ILE A 111 29.49 -9.66 -9.34
N SER A 112 29.86 -8.41 -9.05
CA SER A 112 31.26 -8.01 -8.85
C SER A 112 31.84 -8.42 -7.50
N LEU A 113 30.99 -8.75 -6.52
CA LEU A 113 31.43 -9.20 -5.21
C LEU A 113 31.94 -10.65 -5.30
N ASP A 114 33.24 -10.81 -5.04
CA ASP A 114 33.86 -12.12 -4.85
C ASP A 114 33.53 -12.65 -3.44
N ILE A 115 32.60 -13.61 -3.39
CA ILE A 115 32.14 -14.24 -2.15
C ILE A 115 33.31 -14.89 -1.39
N ASP A 116 34.30 -15.45 -2.10
CA ASP A 116 35.44 -16.13 -1.48
C ASP A 116 36.36 -15.13 -0.77
N SER A 117 36.55 -13.95 -1.36
CA SER A 117 37.32 -12.86 -0.74
C SER A 117 36.60 -12.26 0.48
N ILE A 118 35.27 -12.12 0.40
CA ILE A 118 34.46 -11.66 1.55
C ILE A 118 34.52 -12.68 2.69
N GLN A 119 34.40 -13.97 2.38
CA GLN A 119 34.49 -15.03 3.39
C GLN A 119 35.84 -14.99 4.14
N LYS A 120 36.95 -14.88 3.41
CA LYS A 120 38.29 -14.76 4.02
C LYS A 120 38.42 -13.53 4.92
N LEU A 121 37.80 -12.41 4.55
CA LEU A 121 37.81 -11.20 5.37
C LEU A 121 37.05 -11.40 6.68
N VAL A 122 35.90 -12.07 6.64
CA VAL A 122 35.08 -12.36 7.82
C VAL A 122 35.80 -13.31 8.78
N GLU A 123 36.52 -14.30 8.24
CA GLU A 123 37.31 -15.25 9.05
C GLU A 123 38.53 -14.60 9.75
N LEU A 124 38.93 -13.39 9.35
CA LEU A 124 40.03 -12.62 9.95
C LEU A 124 39.57 -11.64 11.06
N LEU A 125 38.26 -11.47 11.27
CA LEU A 125 37.65 -10.63 12.33
C LEU A 125 37.30 -11.47 13.56
#